data_AF-A0A1W9Q420-F1
#
_entry.id   AF-A0A1W9Q420-F1
#
_cell.length_a   1.000
_cell.length_b   1.000
_cell.length_c   1.000
_cell.angle_alpha   90.00
_cell.angle_beta   90.00
_cell.angle_gamma   90.00
#
_symmetry.space_group_name_H-M   'P 1'
#
loop_
_entity.id
_entity.type
_entity.pdbx_description
1 polymer ?
#
loop_
_entity_poly.entity_id
_entity_poly.type
_entity_poly.pdbx_seq_one_letter_code
_entity_poly.pdbx_strand_id
1 'polypeptide(L)' 'MEILKEIPITYEWSFVDKTRKDTSYITHGYYTYPAKFIPQVAAKIIRDYSDEGDIVVDPFLGSGTTVVEALV' A
#
# COMPACT_ATOMS: atom_id res chain seq x y z
N MET A 1 2.97 -20.85 -20.87
CA MET A 1 1.66 -20.17 -20.88
C MET A 1 0.54 -21.03 -20.29
N GLU A 2 0.61 -22.37 -20.33
CA GLU A 2 -0.37 -23.26 -19.66
C GLU A 2 -0.50 -23.02 -18.15
N ILE A 3 0.62 -22.84 -17.43
CA ILE A 3 0.65 -22.66 -15.96
C ILE A 3 -0.20 -21.47 -15.49
N LEU A 4 -0.25 -20.38 -16.26
CA LEU A 4 -1.02 -19.19 -15.87
C LEU A 4 -2.54 -19.41 -15.92
N LYS A 5 -3.02 -20.42 -16.66
CA LYS A 5 -4.46 -20.74 -16.77
C LYS A 5 -4.99 -21.44 -15.52
N GLU A 6 -4.11 -22.07 -14.75
CA GLU A 6 -4.47 -22.83 -13.54
C GLU A 6 -4.45 -21.98 -12.26
N ILE A 7 -3.88 -20.76 -12.33
CA ILE A 7 -3.82 -19.85 -11.18
C ILE A 7 -5.20 -19.18 -11.02
N PRO A 8 -5.89 -19.36 -9.88
CA PRO A 8 -7.17 -18.70 -9.64
C PRO A 8 -6.99 -17.17 -9.59
N ILE A 9 -7.90 -16.44 -10.24
CA ILE A 9 -7.93 -14.98 -10.16
C ILE A 9 -8.36 -14.57 -8.75
N THR A 10 -7.53 -13.78 -8.07
CA THR A 10 -7.85 -13.17 -6.78
C THR A 10 -7.94 -11.65 -6.92
N TYR A 11 -8.79 -11.04 -6.09
CA TYR A 11 -9.04 -9.58 -6.09
C TYR A 11 -8.44 -8.87 -4.89
N GLU A 12 -7.60 -9.57 -4.12
CA GLU A 12 -7.05 -9.10 -2.85
C GLU A 12 -6.22 -7.81 -2.98
N TRP A 13 -5.51 -7.66 -4.11
CA TRP A 13 -4.70 -6.48 -4.43
C TRP A 13 -5.41 -5.47 -5.35
N SER A 14 -6.70 -5.68 -5.62
CA SER A 14 -7.45 -4.85 -6.55
C SER A 14 -7.93 -3.54 -5.93
N PHE A 15 -8.13 -3.51 -4.60
CA PHE A 15 -8.63 -2.36 -3.83
C PHE A 15 -9.85 -1.67 -4.47
N VAL A 16 -10.67 -2.43 -5.19
CA VAL A 16 -11.80 -1.93 -5.99
C VAL A 16 -12.88 -1.26 -5.14
N ASP A 17 -12.91 -1.57 -3.85
CA ASP A 17 -13.84 -1.01 -2.87
C ASP A 17 -13.36 0.33 -2.28
N LYS A 18 -12.15 0.79 -2.61
CA LYS A 18 -11.58 2.03 -2.05
C LYS A 18 -11.92 3.26 -2.89
N THR A 19 -12.46 4.27 -2.23
CA THR A 19 -12.73 5.58 -2.83
C THR A 19 -11.51 6.51 -2.70
N ARG A 20 -11.53 7.64 -3.41
CA ARG A 20 -10.49 8.68 -3.25
C ARG A 20 -10.35 9.16 -1.80
N LYS A 21 -11.47 9.25 -1.08
CA LYS A 21 -11.47 9.65 0.34
C LYS A 21 -10.74 8.61 1.18
N ASP A 22 -10.98 7.33 0.92
CA ASP A 22 -10.30 6.22 1.59
C ASP A 22 -8.81 6.18 1.27
N THR A 23 -8.37 6.74 0.14
CA THR A 23 -6.93 6.83 -0.21
C THR A 23 -6.24 8.10 0.32
N SER A 24 -6.98 8.98 1.01
CA SER A 24 -6.49 10.32 1.42
C SER A 24 -6.59 10.57 2.94
N TYR A 25 -6.75 9.52 3.75
CA TYR A 25 -6.82 9.65 5.22
C TYR A 25 -5.50 10.10 5.83
N ILE A 26 -5.55 10.58 7.08
CA ILE A 26 -4.41 11.12 7.84
C ILE A 26 -3.68 12.19 7.01
N THR A 27 -2.45 11.93 6.58
CA THR A 27 -1.59 12.86 5.86
C THR A 27 -1.47 12.50 4.38
N HIS A 28 -2.06 11.39 3.92
CA HIS A 28 -1.97 10.93 2.54
C HIS A 28 -2.61 11.89 1.54
N GLY A 29 -3.52 12.76 1.98
CA GLY A 29 -4.13 13.82 1.17
C GLY A 29 -3.45 15.19 1.26
N TYR A 30 -2.50 15.39 2.17
CA TYR A 30 -1.98 16.73 2.51
C TYR A 30 -1.12 17.34 1.40
N TYR A 31 -0.28 16.53 0.77
CA TYR A 31 0.60 16.94 -0.33
C TYR A 31 0.40 16.05 -1.56
N THR A 32 0.39 16.66 -2.74
CA THR A 32 0.28 15.94 -4.01
C THR A 32 1.67 15.60 -4.51
N TYR A 33 1.99 14.30 -4.51
CA TYR A 33 3.21 13.76 -5.08
C TYR A 33 2.88 12.96 -6.36
N PRO A 34 3.57 13.21 -7.49
CA PRO A 34 3.37 12.44 -8.71
C PRO A 34 3.63 10.95 -8.50
N ALA A 35 2.82 10.10 -9.13
CA ALA A 35 2.99 8.64 -9.13
C ALA A 35 3.06 7.97 -7.73
N LYS A 36 2.47 8.57 -6.69
CA LYS A 36 2.31 7.89 -5.40
C LYS A 36 1.34 6.70 -5.50
N PHE A 37 1.64 5.62 -4.79
CA PHE A 37 0.69 4.52 -4.59
C PHE A 37 -0.35 4.86 -3.51
N ILE A 38 -1.46 4.13 -3.50
CA ILE A 38 -2.49 4.27 -2.46
C ILE A 38 -1.98 3.70 -1.13
N PRO A 39 -2.30 4.31 0.02
CA PRO A 39 -1.79 3.87 1.31
C PRO A 39 -2.11 2.42 1.65
N GLN A 40 -3.24 1.89 1.17
CA GLN A 40 -3.64 0.50 1.39
C GLN A 40 -2.63 -0.54 0.90
N VAL A 41 -1.84 -0.22 -0.13
CA VAL A 41 -0.78 -1.11 -0.63
C VAL A 41 0.32 -1.26 0.42
N ALA A 42 0.85 -0.14 0.93
CA ALA A 42 1.88 -0.17 1.96
C ALA A 42 1.34 -0.78 3.27
N ALA A 43 0.16 -0.35 3.72
CA ALA A 43 -0.50 -0.88 4.92
C ALA A 43 -0.63 -2.41 4.88
N LYS A 44 -1.04 -2.94 3.71
CA LYS A 44 -1.19 -4.37 3.51
C LYS A 44 0.15 -5.10 3.56
N ILE A 45 1.17 -4.60 2.86
CA ILE A 45 2.50 -5.21 2.86
C ILE A 45 3.09 -5.22 4.27
N ILE A 46 3.04 -4.09 4.98
CA ILE A 46 3.57 -3.97 6.34
C ILE A 46 2.85 -4.94 7.27
N ARG A 47 1.52 -4.92 7.30
CA ARG A 47 0.74 -5.83 8.16
C ARG A 47 0.98 -7.31 7.86
N ASP A 48 1.13 -7.68 6.59
CA ASP A 48 1.21 -9.08 6.19
C ASP A 48 2.65 -9.65 6.30
N TYR A 49 3.68 -8.79 6.37
CA TYR A 49 5.09 -9.20 6.27
C TYR A 49 6.04 -8.54 7.28
N SER A 50 5.54 -7.86 8.31
CA SER A 50 6.35 -7.33 9.41
C SER A 50 5.59 -7.40 10.73
N ASP A 51 6.34 -7.41 11.83
CA ASP A 51 5.82 -7.36 13.19
C ASP A 51 6.07 -6.00 13.86
N GLU A 52 5.39 -5.74 14.98
CA GLU A 52 5.62 -4.53 15.77
C GLU A 52 7.08 -4.46 16.24
N GLY A 53 7.74 -3.34 15.96
CA GLY A 53 9.15 -3.12 16.28
C GLY A 53 10.12 -3.49 15.15
N ASP A 54 9.65 -4.11 14.07
CA ASP A 54 10.47 -4.33 12.88
C ASP A 54 10.81 -3.01 12.17
N ILE A 55 11.93 -3.04 11.43
CA ILE A 55 12.39 -1.88 10.65
C ILE A 55 11.87 -2.01 9.21
N VAL A 56 10.96 -1.12 8.83
CA VAL A 56 10.49 -0.96 7.44
C VAL A 56 11.37 0.08 6.74
N VAL A 57 12.01 -0.31 5.63
CA VAL A 57 12.88 0.56 4.84
C VAL A 57 12.28 0.84 3.47
N ASP A 58 12.12 2.12 3.14
CA ASP A 58 11.74 2.58 1.80
C ASP A 58 12.82 3.53 1.25
N PRO A 59 13.70 3.06 0.34
CA PRO A 59 14.75 3.89 -0.25
C PRO A 59 14.20 4.92 -1.25
N PHE A 60 12.92 4.82 -1.64
CA PHE A 60 12.26 5.68 -2.62
C PHE A 60 11.04 6.39 -2.02
N LEU A 61 11.21 6.90 -0.80
CA LEU A 61 10.22 7.53 0.09
C LEU A 61 9.06 8.29 -0.59
N GLY A 62 9.35 9.08 -1.62
CA GLY A 62 8.34 9.84 -2.38
C GLY A 62 7.47 10.73 -1.48
N SER A 63 6.15 10.50 -1.44
CA SER A 63 5.22 11.20 -0.54
C SER A 63 5.32 10.82 0.94
N GLY A 64 6.15 9.85 1.31
CA GLY A 64 6.26 9.33 2.66
C GLY A 64 5.17 8.33 3.03
N THR A 65 4.46 7.76 2.05
CA THR A 65 3.32 6.84 2.28
C THR A 65 3.74 5.64 3.13
N THR A 66 4.88 5.00 2.82
CA THR A 66 5.39 3.85 3.58
C THR A 66 5.70 4.19 5.03
N VAL A 67 6.31 5.36 5.27
CA VAL A 67 6.66 5.80 6.63
C VAL A 67 5.40 6.05 7.45
N VAL A 68 4.39 6.70 6.87
CA VAL A 68 3.14 6.95 7.57
C VAL A 68 2.45 5.62 7.92
N GLU A 69 2.35 4.69 6.96
CA GLU A 69 1.71 3.39 7.18
C GLU A 69 2.50 2.44 8.10
N ALA A 70 3.80 2.67 8.30
CA ALA A 70 4.59 1.90 9.27
C ALA A 70 4.41 2.38 10.72
N LEU A 71 3.76 3.53 10.93
CA LEU A 71 3.60 4.15 12.25
C LEU A 71 2.15 4.09 12.78
N VAL A 72 1.20 3.54 12.00
CA VAL A 72 -0.24 3.53 12.29
C VAL A 72 -0.80 2.11 12.27
#